data_AF-A0A392S6E4-F1
#
_entry.id   AF-A0A392S6E4-F1
#
_cell.length_a   1.000
_cell.length_b   1.000
_cell.length_c   1.000
_cell.angle_alpha   90.00
_cell.angle_beta   90.00
_cell.angle_gamma   90.00
#
_symmetry.space_group_name_H-M   'P 1'
#
loop_
_entity.id
_entity.type
_entity.pdbx_description
1 polymer ?
#
loop_
_entity_poly.entity_id
_entity_poly.type
_entity_poly.pdbx_seq_one_letter_code
_entity_poly.pdbx_strand_id
1 'polypeptide(L)'
;IAINKIHQLIGKEPKEPLDNCADNYNTIVVADIAEATEALLKGNPKFAEDGANDAVIEARGCENGFSGKSPLTAENNAMRDASAITAAIVRNLL
;
A
#
# COMPACT_ATOMS: atom_id res chain seq x y z
N ILE A 1 -5.07 10.90 -2.28
CA ILE A 1 -4.66 9.52 -1.93
C ILE A 1 -4.40 8.78 -3.25
N ALA A 2 -3.42 7.88 -3.30
CA ALA A 2 -2.94 7.22 -4.53
C ALA A 2 -4.06 6.65 -5.41
N ILE A 3 -5.07 6.02 -4.79
CA ILE A 3 -6.23 5.44 -5.48
C ILE A 3 -7.01 6.45 -6.34
N ASN A 4 -7.15 7.69 -5.87
CA ASN A 4 -7.81 8.75 -6.64
C ASN A 4 -6.99 9.13 -7.88
N LYS A 5 -5.65 9.13 -7.75
CA LYS A 5 -4.75 9.43 -8.87
C LYS A 5 -4.76 8.29 -9.88
N ILE A 6 -4.78 7.03 -9.42
CA ILE A 6 -4.94 5.85 -10.28
C ILE A 6 -6.22 5.98 -11.11
N HIS A 7 -7.37 6.26 -10.49
CA HIS A 7 -8.63 6.45 -11.21
C HIS A 7 -8.59 7.60 -12.24
N GLN A 8 -7.82 8.66 -11.98
CA GLN A 8 -7.66 9.78 -12.93
C GLN A 8 -6.78 9.45 -14.13
N LEU A 9 -5.91 8.45 -14.00
CA LEU A 9 -4.95 8.01 -15.02
C LEU A 9 -5.47 6.85 -15.87
N ILE A 10 -6.43 6.06 -15.36
CA ILE A 10 -7.10 5.00 -16.14
C ILE A 10 -7.69 5.63 -17.42
N GLY A 11 -7.29 5.07 -18.58
CA GLY A 11 -7.68 5.57 -19.91
C GLY A 11 -6.75 6.64 -20.51
N LYS A 12 -5.73 7.12 -19.78
CA LYS A 12 -4.72 8.08 -20.27
C LYS A 12 -3.31 7.52 -20.35
N GLU A 13 -3.04 6.43 -19.63
CA GLU A 13 -1.75 5.79 -19.45
C GLU A 13 -1.89 4.27 -19.73
N PRO A 14 -0.78 3.51 -19.80
CA PRO A 14 -0.82 2.07 -19.98
C PRO A 14 -1.76 1.40 -18.98
N LYS A 15 -2.76 0.69 -19.52
CA LYS A 15 -3.89 0.18 -18.75
C LYS A 15 -3.48 -0.89 -17.74
N GLU A 16 -2.65 -1.85 -18.16
CA GLU A 16 -2.31 -3.02 -17.34
C GLU A 16 -1.52 -2.66 -16.06
N PRO A 17 -0.45 -1.83 -16.08
CA PRO A 17 0.20 -1.40 -14.84
C PRO A 17 -0.72 -0.62 -13.89
N LEU A 18 -1.64 0.18 -14.45
CA LEU A 18 -2.58 0.96 -13.62
C LEU A 18 -3.71 0.11 -13.04
N ASP A 19 -4.21 -0.89 -13.77
CA ASP A 19 -5.20 -1.84 -13.26
C ASP A 19 -4.58 -2.64 -12.11
N ASN A 20 -3.33 -3.13 -12.26
CA ASN A 20 -2.59 -3.78 -11.17
C ASN A 20 -2.39 -2.84 -9.97
N CYS A 21 -2.04 -1.57 -10.20
CA CYS A 21 -1.98 -0.60 -9.11
C CYS A 21 -3.34 -0.38 -8.42
N ALA A 22 -4.44 -0.36 -9.17
CA ALA A 22 -5.77 -0.22 -8.59
C ALA A 22 -6.08 -1.39 -7.66
N ASP A 23 -5.76 -2.62 -8.08
CA ASP A 23 -5.92 -3.83 -7.27
C ASP A 23 -5.05 -3.78 -6.00
N ASN A 24 -3.75 -3.49 -6.14
CA ASN A 24 -2.83 -3.39 -5.01
C ASN A 24 -3.28 -2.32 -4.00
N TYR A 25 -3.66 -1.11 -4.45
CA TYR A 25 -4.14 -0.08 -3.54
C TYR A 25 -5.52 -0.36 -2.95
N ASN A 26 -6.36 -1.12 -3.66
CA ASN A 26 -7.59 -1.61 -3.09
C ASN A 26 -7.28 -2.58 -1.94
N THR A 27 -6.39 -3.57 -2.14
CA THR A 27 -5.91 -4.49 -1.09
C THR A 27 -5.37 -3.74 0.12
N ILE A 28 -4.49 -2.75 -0.08
CA ILE A 28 -3.95 -1.91 1.00
C ILE A 28 -5.06 -1.30 1.86
N VAL A 29 -6.09 -0.74 1.23
CA VAL A 29 -7.15 -0.02 1.95
C VAL A 29 -8.13 -0.97 2.62
N VAL A 30 -8.57 -2.03 1.92
CA VAL A 30 -9.67 -2.89 2.38
C VAL A 30 -9.21 -4.05 3.24
N ALA A 31 -7.96 -4.49 3.08
CA ALA A 31 -7.36 -5.61 3.82
C ALA A 31 -6.28 -5.10 4.78
N ASP A 32 -5.14 -4.64 4.28
CA ASP A 32 -3.92 -4.41 5.08
C ASP A 32 -4.13 -3.37 6.19
N ILE A 33 -4.64 -2.18 5.83
CA ILE A 33 -4.92 -1.11 6.79
C ILE A 33 -6.08 -1.49 7.72
N ALA A 34 -7.08 -2.20 7.21
CA ALA A 34 -8.24 -2.63 7.99
C ALA A 34 -7.82 -3.65 9.06
N GLU A 35 -7.03 -4.66 8.69
CA GLU A 35 -6.45 -5.66 9.59
C GLU A 35 -5.57 -4.97 10.62
N ALA A 36 -4.64 -4.12 10.20
CA ALA A 36 -3.73 -3.47 11.13
C ALA A 36 -4.46 -2.59 12.15
N THR A 37 -5.50 -1.88 11.69
CA THR A 37 -6.35 -1.06 12.57
C THR A 37 -7.11 -1.94 13.58
N GLU A 38 -7.76 -3.00 13.12
CA GLU A 38 -8.52 -3.91 13.98
C GLU A 38 -7.61 -4.62 14.99
N ALA A 39 -6.44 -5.07 14.54
CA ALA A 39 -5.44 -5.74 15.33
C ALA A 39 -4.89 -4.83 16.45
N LEU A 40 -4.60 -3.55 16.14
CA LEU A 40 -4.22 -2.57 17.15
C LEU A 40 -5.33 -2.34 18.18
N LEU A 41 -6.59 -2.18 17.74
CA LEU A 41 -7.73 -1.97 18.63
C LEU A 41 -7.98 -3.16 19.56
N LYS A 42 -7.68 -4.37 19.09
CA LYS A 42 -7.85 -5.62 19.86
C LYS A 42 -6.62 -6.02 20.66
N GLY A 43 -5.53 -5.24 20.61
CA GLY A 43 -4.30 -5.53 21.33
C GLY A 43 -3.52 -6.72 20.77
N ASN A 44 -3.60 -6.96 19.45
CA ASN A 44 -2.82 -7.97 18.75
C ASN A 44 -1.81 -7.32 17.78
N PRO A 45 -0.69 -6.77 18.28
CA PRO A 45 0.25 -6.02 17.46
C PRO A 45 0.94 -6.87 16.37
N LYS A 46 0.94 -8.20 16.47
CA LYS A 46 1.56 -9.05 15.46
C LYS A 46 0.87 -8.92 14.09
N PHE A 47 -0.47 -9.01 14.07
CA PHE A 47 -1.23 -8.81 12.82
C PHE A 47 -1.18 -7.36 12.34
N ALA A 48 -0.99 -6.39 13.23
CA ALA A 48 -0.78 -5.02 12.82
C ALA A 48 0.58 -4.78 12.16
N GLU A 49 1.63 -5.46 12.62
CA GLU A 49 2.93 -5.45 11.95
C GLU A 49 2.83 -6.13 10.58
N ASP A 50 2.10 -7.25 10.49
CA ASP A 50 1.92 -8.01 9.25
C ASP A 50 1.17 -7.19 8.19
N GLY A 51 -0.02 -6.64 8.50
CA GLY A 51 -0.74 -5.77 7.58
C GLY A 51 0.06 -4.54 7.15
N ALA A 52 0.84 -3.92 8.05
CA ALA A 52 1.72 -2.83 7.67
C ALA A 52 2.85 -3.27 6.71
N ASN A 53 3.43 -4.46 6.89
CA ASN A 53 4.44 -4.99 5.97
C ASN A 53 3.85 -5.40 4.61
N ASP A 54 2.62 -5.93 4.58
CA ASP A 54 1.95 -6.28 3.33
C ASP A 54 1.66 -5.02 2.51
N ALA A 55 1.24 -3.92 3.15
CA ALA A 55 1.08 -2.64 2.46
C ALA A 55 2.40 -2.11 1.85
N VAL A 56 3.56 -2.45 2.42
CA VAL A 56 4.87 -2.14 1.81
C VAL A 56 5.08 -2.96 0.52
N ILE A 57 4.69 -4.24 0.54
CA ILE A 57 4.80 -5.15 -0.60
C ILE A 57 3.89 -4.68 -1.72
N GLU A 58 2.64 -4.34 -1.43
CA GLU A 58 1.66 -3.91 -2.42
C GLU A 58 2.04 -2.57 -3.07
N ALA A 59 2.53 -1.60 -2.28
CA ALA A 59 3.02 -0.33 -2.82
C ALA A 59 4.24 -0.52 -3.75
N ARG A 60 5.13 -1.48 -3.42
CA ARG A 60 6.26 -1.87 -4.29
C ARG A 60 5.78 -2.63 -5.52
N GLY A 61 4.78 -3.49 -5.39
CA GLY A 61 4.16 -4.22 -6.50
C GLY A 61 3.60 -3.26 -7.55
N CYS A 62 2.89 -2.23 -7.11
CA CYS A 62 2.43 -1.15 -8.01
C CYS A 62 3.61 -0.45 -8.71
N GLU A 63 4.65 -0.03 -8.00
CA GLU A 63 5.81 0.66 -8.62
C GLU A 63 6.54 -0.22 -9.64
N ASN A 64 6.79 -1.47 -9.28
CA ASN A 64 7.55 -2.41 -10.11
C ASN A 64 6.78 -2.91 -11.35
N GLY A 65 5.47 -2.70 -11.38
CA GLY A 65 4.63 -2.99 -12.55
C GLY A 65 4.93 -2.09 -13.76
N PHE A 66 5.64 -0.97 -13.57
CA PHE A 66 6.02 -0.07 -14.65
C PHE A 66 7.42 -0.39 -15.18
N SER A 67 7.59 -0.45 -16.50
CA SER A 67 8.91 -0.65 -17.14
C SER A 67 9.79 0.62 -17.15
N GLY A 68 9.44 1.64 -16.37
CA GLY A 68 10.06 2.94 -16.31
C GLY A 68 9.51 3.75 -15.13
N LYS A 69 9.74 5.06 -15.11
CA LYS A 69 9.24 5.90 -14.02
C LYS A 69 7.71 5.85 -13.97
N SER A 70 7.16 5.36 -12.85
CA SER A 70 5.73 5.34 -12.64
C SER A 70 5.16 6.77 -12.53
N PRO A 71 3.97 7.05 -13.08
CA PRO A 71 3.25 8.28 -12.77
C PRO A 71 2.85 8.35 -11.29
N LEU A 72 3.00 7.25 -10.53
CA LEU A 72 2.65 7.11 -9.12
C LEU A 72 3.88 7.01 -8.20
N THR A 73 5.11 7.19 -8.69
CA THR A 73 6.33 6.99 -7.88
C THR A 73 6.31 7.75 -6.56
N ALA A 74 5.81 8.98 -6.54
CA ALA A 74 5.73 9.76 -5.30
C ALA A 74 4.74 9.13 -4.30
N GLU A 75 3.56 8.73 -4.79
CA GLU A 75 2.52 8.09 -3.99
C GLU A 75 2.94 6.70 -3.49
N ASN A 76 3.56 5.88 -4.35
CA ASN A 76 4.07 4.55 -4.02
C ASN A 76 5.17 4.61 -2.96
N ASN A 77 6.10 5.56 -3.09
CA ASN A 77 7.12 5.77 -2.06
C ASN A 77 6.51 6.25 -0.75
N ALA A 78 5.57 7.20 -0.79
CA ALA A 78 4.92 7.69 0.42
C ALA A 78 4.17 6.59 1.16
N MET A 79 3.42 5.73 0.46
CA MET A 79 2.72 4.59 1.06
C MET A 79 3.73 3.59 1.63
N ARG A 80 4.74 3.19 0.85
CA ARG A 80 5.80 2.29 1.30
C ARG A 80 6.46 2.78 2.59
N ASP A 81 6.85 4.05 2.63
CA ASP A 81 7.60 4.61 3.75
C ASP A 81 6.72 4.76 4.99
N ALA A 82 5.47 5.21 4.83
CA ALA A 82 4.50 5.28 5.93
C ALA A 82 4.21 3.90 6.52
N SER A 83 3.99 2.89 5.68
CA SER A 83 3.73 1.52 6.10
C SER A 83 4.95 0.88 6.78
N ALA A 84 6.15 1.09 6.26
CA ALA A 84 7.39 0.60 6.89
C ALA A 84 7.65 1.24 8.26
N ILE A 85 7.42 2.56 8.39
CA ILE A 85 7.50 3.25 9.68
C ILE A 85 6.45 2.71 10.64
N THR A 86 5.23 2.48 10.17
CA THR A 86 4.15 1.90 10.98
C THR A 86 4.52 0.52 11.50
N ALA A 87 5.00 -0.38 10.63
CA ALA A 87 5.47 -1.71 11.04
C ALA A 87 6.58 -1.60 12.11
N ALA A 88 7.55 -0.70 11.92
CA ALA A 88 8.62 -0.48 12.90
C ALA A 88 8.10 0.04 14.26
N ILE A 89 7.10 0.92 14.26
CA ILE A 89 6.45 1.40 15.49
C ILE A 89 5.73 0.24 16.19
N VAL A 90 4.87 -0.47 15.45
CA VAL A 90 4.07 -1.58 15.98
C VAL A 90 4.95 -2.70 16.54
N ARG A 91 6.12 -2.93 15.95
CA ARG A 91 7.11 -3.89 16.45
C ARG A 91 7.57 -3.64 17.89
N ASN A 92 7.51 -2.40 18.39
CA ASN A 92 7.82 -2.07 19.78
C ASN A 92 6.75 -2.58 20.77
N LEU A 93 5.60 -3.05 20.27
CA LEU A 93 4.48 -3.55 21.06
C LEU A 93 4.47 -5.09 21.15
N LEU A 94 5.40 -5.79 20.47
CA LEU A 94 5.49 -7.25 20.42
C LEU A 94 6.17 -7.86 21.65
#